data_AF-X1KHY7-F1
#
_entry.id   AF-X1KHY7-F1
#
_cell.length_a   1.000
_cell.length_b   1.000
_cell.length_c   1.000
_cell.angle_alpha   90.00
_cell.angle_beta   90.00
_cell.angle_gamma   90.00
#
_symmetry.space_group_name_H-M   'P 1'
#
loop_
_entity.id
_entity.type
_entity.pdbx_description
1 polymer ?
#
loop_
_entity_poly.entity_id
_entity_poly.type
_entity_poly.pdbx_seq_one_letter_code
_entity_poly.pdbx_strand_id
1 'polypeptide(L)'
;AEMCDRVAVMYAGNIVEQADLKTLFKSPKHPYTHALLEAVPKVGTKKGELASIPGMVPSLITPPPGCKFHPRCPHAMDICRKKFPQMVEIGKGQLARCFLYGGGAKK
;
A
#
# COMPACT_ATOMS: atom_id res chain seq x y z
N ALA A 1 1.25 15.91 14.61
CA ALA A 1 1.00 14.47 14.42
C ALA A 1 1.31 13.78 15.74
N GLU A 2 0.31 13.62 16.60
CA GLU A 2 0.56 13.60 18.06
C GLU A 2 -0.13 12.49 18.86
N MET A 3 -0.68 11.42 18.25
CA MET A 3 -1.34 10.35 19.05
C MET A 3 -1.31 8.92 18.49
N CYS A 4 -0.41 8.55 17.57
CA CYS A 4 -0.30 7.15 17.15
C CYS A 4 1.15 6.66 17.07
N ASP A 5 1.44 5.58 17.81
CA ASP A 5 2.73 4.90 17.77
C ASP A 5 2.87 4.02 16.52
N ARG A 6 1.74 3.48 16.03
CA ARG A 6 1.67 2.62 14.85
C ARG A 6 0.51 3.00 13.94
N VAL A 7 0.74 2.83 12.65
CA VAL A 7 -0.23 3.11 11.59
C VAL A 7 -0.43 1.85 10.77
N ALA A 8 -1.69 1.49 10.51
CA ALA A 8 -2.06 0.42 9.58
C ALA A 8 -2.80 1.02 8.38
N VAL A 9 -2.30 0.75 7.19
CA VAL A 9 -2.89 1.20 5.93
C VAL A 9 -3.73 0.05 5.36
N MET A 10 -4.99 0.34 5.06
CA MET A 10 -5.93 -0.65 4.53
C MET A 10 -6.31 -0.34 3.08
N TYR A 11 -6.52 -1.41 2.30
CA TYR A 11 -7.07 -1.33 0.95
C TYR A 11 -8.02 -2.49 0.69
N ALA A 12 -9.23 -2.19 0.21
CA ALA A 12 -10.26 -3.17 -0.14
C ALA A 12 -10.42 -4.27 0.93
N GLY A 13 -10.53 -3.85 2.20
CA GLY A 13 -10.73 -4.73 3.36
C GLY A 13 -9.49 -5.45 3.88
N ASN A 14 -8.27 -5.10 3.44
CA ASN A 14 -7.04 -5.77 3.87
C ASN A 14 -6.02 -4.76 4.37
N ILE A 15 -5.33 -5.08 5.47
CA ILE A 15 -4.11 -4.35 5.86
C ILE A 15 -3.03 -4.67 4.82
N VAL A 16 -2.56 -3.62 4.13
CA VAL A 16 -1.55 -3.72 3.08
C VAL A 16 -0.17 -3.28 3.58
N GLU A 17 -0.13 -2.43 4.61
CA GLU A 17 1.12 -2.00 5.24
C GLU A 17 0.87 -1.59 6.69
N GLN A 18 1.84 -1.85 7.57
CA GLN A 18 1.80 -1.44 8.96
C GLN A 18 3.21 -1.08 9.45
N ALA A 19 3.40 0.08 10.06
CA ALA A 19 4.68 0.51 10.62
C ALA A 19 4.48 1.53 11.73
N ASP A 20 5.56 1.93 12.41
CA ASP A 20 5.52 3.17 13.19
C ASP A 20 5.35 4.39 12.26
N LEU A 21 4.87 5.49 12.83
CA LEU A 21 4.55 6.70 12.07
C LEU A 21 5.78 7.24 11.30
N LYS A 22 6.96 7.28 11.92
CA LYS A 22 8.16 7.83 11.28
C LYS A 22 8.59 6.97 10.10
N THR A 23 8.57 5.65 10.27
CA THR A 23 8.94 4.71 9.21
C THR A 23 7.95 4.76 8.04
N LEU A 24 6.65 4.78 8.31
CA LEU A 24 5.62 4.81 7.25
C LEU A 24 5.73 6.07 6.38
N PHE A 25 5.93 7.25 6.99
CA PHE A 25 6.02 8.51 6.24
C PHE A 25 7.37 8.69 5.53
N LYS A 26 8.46 8.12 6.08
CA LYS A 26 9.80 8.26 5.51
C LYS A 26 10.10 7.24 4.42
N SER A 27 9.65 6.00 4.60
CA SER A 27 9.92 4.89 3.68
C SER A 27 8.71 3.95 3.63
N PRO A 28 7.57 4.43 3.08
CA PRO A 28 6.48 3.52 2.76
C PRO A 28 7.00 2.43 1.81
N LYS A 29 6.36 1.26 1.83
CA LYS A 29 6.80 0.09 1.06
C LYS A 29 5.75 -0.36 0.08
N HIS A 30 4.49 -0.37 0.48
CA HIS A 30 3.41 -0.80 -0.39
C HIS A 30 3.11 0.32 -1.42
N PRO A 31 3.03 0.02 -2.73
CA PRO A 31 2.81 1.05 -3.76
C PRO A 31 1.53 1.88 -3.55
N TYR A 32 0.50 1.28 -2.93
CA TYR A 32 -0.69 2.03 -2.50
C TYR A 32 -0.39 3.08 -1.41
N THR A 33 0.42 2.75 -0.41
CA THR A 33 0.81 3.68 0.66
C THR A 33 1.63 4.84 0.11
N HIS A 34 2.56 4.57 -0.81
CA HIS A 34 3.29 5.61 -1.54
C HIS A 34 2.33 6.59 -2.22
N ALA A 35 1.42 6.06 -3.05
CA ALA A 35 0.51 6.88 -3.82
C ALA A 35 -0.48 7.65 -2.91
N LEU A 36 -0.87 7.07 -1.76
CA LEU A 36 -1.69 7.75 -0.76
C LEU A 36 -0.95 8.94 -0.15
N LEU A 37 0.31 8.77 0.24
CA LEU A 37 1.12 9.84 0.84
C LEU A 37 1.47 10.94 -0.16
N GLU A 38 1.64 10.60 -1.44
CA GLU A 38 1.82 11.58 -2.53
C GLU A 38 0.55 12.40 -2.81
N ALA A 39 -0.63 11.82 -2.56
CA ALA A 39 -1.91 12.50 -2.71
C ALA A 39 -2.25 13.44 -1.53
N VAL A 40 -1.47 13.42 -0.45
CA VAL A 40 -1.69 14.31 0.71
C VAL A 40 -1.16 15.72 0.38
N PRO A 41 -2.02 16.76 0.42
CA PRO A 41 -1.58 18.13 0.20
C PRO A 41 -0.56 18.55 1.24
N LYS A 42 0.55 19.14 0.81
CA LYS A 42 1.54 19.76 1.69
C LYS A 42 1.22 21.24 1.86
N VAL A 43 1.69 21.83 2.96
CA VAL A 43 1.55 23.27 3.18
C VAL A 43 2.23 24.01 2.03
N GLY A 44 1.47 24.81 1.28
CA GLY A 44 1.93 25.53 0.09
C GLY A 44 1.65 24.85 -1.26
N THR A 45 1.07 23.64 -1.30
CA THR A 45 0.65 22.98 -2.55
C THR A 45 -0.49 23.77 -3.21
N LYS A 46 -0.31 24.18 -4.47
CA LYS A 46 -1.36 24.89 -5.24
C LYS A 46 -2.45 23.90 -5.66
N LYS A 47 -3.71 24.36 -5.73
CA LYS A 47 -4.83 23.57 -6.29
C LYS A 47 -4.49 23.15 -7.72
N GLY A 48 -4.31 21.85 -7.95
CA GLY A 48 -4.01 21.26 -9.28
C GLY A 48 -2.79 20.34 -9.33
N GLU A 49 -1.92 20.34 -8.31
CA GLU A 49 -0.66 19.57 -8.31
C GLU A 49 -0.74 18.24 -7.55
N LEU A 50 -1.91 17.84 -7.06
CA LEU A 50 -2.05 16.62 -6.28
C LEU A 50 -1.94 15.38 -7.18
N ALA A 51 -1.01 14.50 -6.85
CA ALA A 51 -0.92 13.19 -7.48
C ALA A 51 -2.22 12.42 -7.20
N SER A 52 -2.84 11.90 -8.26
CA SER A 52 -4.02 11.03 -8.14
C SER A 52 -3.60 9.59 -8.42
N ILE A 53 -4.17 8.65 -7.65
CA ILE A 53 -3.94 7.23 -7.89
C ILE A 53 -4.80 6.82 -9.09
N PRO A 54 -4.22 6.47 -10.25
CA PRO A 54 -4.97 6.22 -11.46
C PRO A 54 -5.91 5.00 -11.31
N GLY A 55 -6.97 5.00 -12.11
CA GLY A 55 -7.96 3.92 -12.15
C GLY A 55 -9.02 3.95 -11.04
N MET A 56 -10.00 3.05 -11.14
CA MET A 56 -11.12 2.96 -10.20
C MET A 56 -10.82 2.01 -9.04
N VAL A 57 -11.41 2.28 -7.87
CA VAL A 57 -11.38 1.35 -6.73
C VAL A 57 -12.08 0.05 -7.13
N PRO A 58 -11.51 -1.14 -6.86
CA PRO A 58 -12.13 -2.41 -7.23
C PRO A 58 -13.44 -2.62 -6.47
N SER A 59 -14.36 -3.36 -7.10
CA SER A 59 -15.57 -3.84 -6.43
C SER A 59 -15.21 -4.69 -5.21
N LEU A 60 -15.89 -4.46 -4.08
CA LEU A 60 -15.77 -5.31 -2.90
C LEU A 60 -16.64 -6.57 -3.00
N ILE A 61 -17.65 -6.57 -3.88
CA ILE A 61 -18.53 -7.72 -4.16
C ILE A 61 -17.80 -8.72 -5.06
N THR A 62 -17.05 -8.21 -6.04
CA THR A 62 -16.32 -9.01 -7.03
C THR A 62 -14.87 -8.52 -7.10
N PRO A 63 -14.05 -8.78 -6.07
CA PRO A 63 -12.69 -8.29 -6.04
C PRO A 63 -11.82 -8.98 -7.10
N PRO A 64 -10.82 -8.29 -7.66
CA PRO A 64 -9.88 -8.90 -8.58
C PRO A 64 -9.11 -10.04 -7.88
N PRO A 65 -8.71 -11.09 -8.62
CA PRO A 65 -7.94 -12.18 -8.07
C PRO A 65 -6.56 -11.70 -7.61
N GLY A 66 -5.97 -12.42 -6.65
CA GLY A 66 -4.66 -12.08 -6.11
C GLY A 66 -4.64 -10.75 -5.35
N CYS A 67 -3.57 -9.97 -5.53
CA CYS A 67 -3.39 -8.67 -4.88
C CYS A 67 -4.44 -7.66 -5.35
N LYS A 68 -5.33 -7.21 -4.46
CA LYS A 68 -6.44 -6.31 -4.82
C LYS A 68 -6.00 -4.99 -5.45
N PHE A 69 -4.77 -4.54 -5.22
CA PHE A 69 -4.21 -3.33 -5.80
C PHE A 69 -3.51 -3.54 -7.15
N HIS A 70 -3.33 -4.80 -7.61
CA HIS A 70 -2.61 -5.09 -8.86
C HIS A 70 -3.15 -4.34 -10.11
N PRO A 71 -4.45 -4.02 -10.26
CA PRO A 71 -4.93 -3.30 -11.44
C PRO A 71 -4.45 -1.84 -11.50
N ARG A 72 -4.03 -1.27 -10.37
CA ARG A 72 -3.62 0.14 -10.21
C ARG A 72 -2.15 0.29 -9.79
N CYS A 73 -1.50 -0.84 -9.51
CA CYS A 73 -0.12 -0.86 -9.04
C CYS A 73 0.83 -0.67 -10.23
N PRO A 74 1.71 0.35 -10.22
CA PRO A 74 2.72 0.53 -11.27
C PRO A 74 3.77 -0.58 -11.28
N HIS A 75 3.90 -1.34 -10.18
CA HIS A 75 4.82 -2.46 -10.01
C HIS A 75 4.10 -3.82 -10.05
N ALA A 76 2.93 -3.91 -10.71
CA ALA A 76 2.19 -5.15 -10.80
C ALA A 76 2.98 -6.22 -11.59
N MET A 77 3.19 -7.39 -10.98
CA MET A 77 3.78 -8.56 -11.60
C MET A 77 2.72 -9.64 -11.84
N ASP A 78 3.03 -10.66 -12.64
CA ASP A 78 2.09 -11.76 -12.92
C ASP A 78 1.62 -12.50 -11.67
N ILE A 79 2.53 -12.68 -10.69
CA ILE A 79 2.17 -13.29 -9.40
C ILE A 79 1.12 -12.45 -8.65
N CYS A 80 1.13 -11.11 -8.80
CA CYS A 80 0.15 -10.22 -8.18
C CYS A 80 -1.27 -10.43 -8.71
N ARG A 81 -1.41 -10.88 -9.96
CA ARG A 81 -2.71 -11.17 -10.59
C ARG A 81 -3.27 -12.54 -10.19
N LYS A 82 -2.39 -13.44 -9.73
CA LYS A 82 -2.71 -14.86 -9.50
C LYS A 82 -2.83 -15.22 -8.02
N LYS A 83 -2.03 -14.58 -7.16
CA LYS A 83 -1.94 -14.92 -5.73
C LYS A 83 -2.07 -13.67 -4.87
N PHE A 84 -2.62 -13.86 -3.67
CA PHE A 84 -2.66 -12.80 -2.67
C PHE A 84 -1.37 -12.83 -1.86
N PRO A 85 -0.62 -11.71 -1.76
CA PRO A 85 0.62 -11.70 -1.00
C PRO A 85 0.36 -11.94 0.48
N GLN A 86 1.29 -12.61 1.15
CA GLN A 86 1.33 -12.70 2.60
C GLN A 86 1.88 -11.41 3.20
N MET A 87 1.51 -11.14 4.45
CA MET A 87 2.11 -10.06 5.23
C MET A 87 3.50 -10.50 5.70
N VAL A 88 4.51 -9.71 5.37
CA VAL A 88 5.91 -10.01 5.68
C VAL A 88 6.57 -8.82 6.36
N GLU A 89 7.51 -9.10 7.26
CA GLU A 89 8.33 -8.08 7.90
C GLU A 89 9.49 -7.67 6.99
N ILE A 90 9.59 -6.36 6.72
CA ILE A 90 10.57 -5.74 5.83
C ILE A 90 11.72 -5.13 6.64
N GLY A 91 11.54 -5.02 7.96
CA GLY A 91 12.54 -4.58 8.93
C GLY A 91 11.99 -3.53 9.90
N LYS A 92 12.59 -3.44 11.09
CA LYS A 92 12.22 -2.48 12.15
C LYS A 92 10.72 -2.52 12.53
N GLY A 93 10.08 -3.70 12.47
CA GLY A 93 8.65 -3.85 12.75
C GLY A 93 7.71 -3.32 11.65
N GLN A 94 8.24 -2.93 10.48
CA GLN A 94 7.44 -2.60 9.30
C GLN A 94 7.00 -3.88 8.60
N LEU A 95 5.69 -4.03 8.43
CA LEU A 95 5.04 -5.12 7.73
C LEU A 95 4.45 -4.60 6.43
N ALA A 96 4.58 -5.34 5.33
CA ALA A 96 3.76 -5.08 4.14
C ALA A 96 3.29 -6.37 3.47
N ARG A 97 2.14 -6.25 2.80
CA ARG A 97 1.52 -7.33 2.06
C ARG A 97 1.83 -7.15 0.57
N CYS A 98 3.07 -7.39 0.17
CA CYS A 98 3.52 -7.16 -1.20
C CYS A 98 4.58 -8.17 -1.65
N PHE A 99 4.48 -8.62 -2.91
CA PHE A 99 5.45 -9.56 -3.49
C PHE A 99 6.84 -8.94 -3.71
N LEU A 100 6.95 -7.60 -3.82
CA LEU A 100 8.23 -6.91 -3.92
C LEU A 100 9.16 -7.18 -2.72
N TYR A 101 8.60 -7.58 -1.57
CA TYR A 101 9.35 -7.79 -0.33
C TYR A 101 9.24 -9.22 0.21
N GLY A 102 8.90 -10.20 -0.64
CA GLY A 102 8.87 -11.61 -0.24
C GLY A 102 7.50 -12.14 0.17
N GLY A 103 6.40 -11.43 -0.09
CA GLY A 103 5.03 -11.91 0.17
C GLY A 103 4.59 -13.18 -0.56
N GLY A 104 5.49 -13.84 -1.30
CA GLY A 104 5.28 -15.12 -1.98
C GLY A 104 5.90 -16.32 -1.26
N ALA A 105 6.69 -16.10 -0.22
CA ALA A 105 7.26 -17.19 0.56
C ALA A 105 6.15 -17.87 1.37
N LYS A 106 5.78 -19.08 0.95
CA LYS A 106 5.09 -20.04 1.82
C LYS A 106 6.10 -20.47 2.89
N LYS A 107 5.79 -20.23 4.16
CA LYS A 107 6.21 -21.17 5.21
C LYS A 107 5.36 -22.42 5.09
#